data_AF-A0A2H3GHB3-F1
#
_entry.id   AF-A0A2H3GHB3-F1
#
_cell.length_a   1.000
_cell.length_b   1.000
_cell.length_c   1.000
_cell.angle_alpha   90.00
_cell.angle_beta   90.00
_cell.angle_gamma   90.00
#
_symmetry.space_group_name_H-M   'P 1'
#
loop_
_entity.id
_entity.type
_entity.pdbx_description
1 polymer ?
#
loop_
_entity_poly.entity_id
_entity_poly.type
_entity_poly.pdbx_seq_one_letter_code
_entity_poly.pdbx_strand_id
1 'polypeptide(L)'
;MKEVSSATRQLLGVSSKRFTFYHPTHFIQRPYVRLFSTSQSYLSWSGAQDQVQENALPSLESTRPRRLVVGITGATGAPYAIRILTLLHHLGVETHLIISKWALATLKYETSMSEADIRGLASRSYTAKDLSAPIASGSFQHDGMMIVPCSMKTLAAVRSGYCDDLISRAADVTLKEDRKLLLAIRETPLSSIHLENMLALRRANAIIFPPVPAFYTRPGGIDDIVDQSAGRMLDMMGIFTDGFERWEGFRKAQTEM
;
A
#
# COMPACT_ATOMS: atom_id res chain seq x y z
N MET A 1 0.78 -9.66 27.27
CA MET A 1 2.09 -9.00 27.11
C MET A 1 3.16 -10.07 27.25
N LYS A 2 3.79 -10.49 26.16
CA LYS A 2 5.01 -11.32 26.21
C LYS A 2 6.16 -10.42 25.78
N GLU A 3 7.17 -10.29 26.64
CA GLU A 3 8.34 -9.47 26.38
C GLU A 3 9.13 -10.04 25.20
N VAL A 4 9.43 -9.16 24.25
CA VAL A 4 10.34 -9.45 23.14
C VAL A 4 11.77 -9.34 23.67
N SER A 5 12.57 -10.39 23.43
CA SER A 5 13.97 -10.55 23.86
C SER A 5 14.85 -9.34 23.51
N SER A 6 15.82 -9.03 24.37
CA SER A 6 16.71 -7.86 24.23
C SER A 6 17.53 -7.86 22.94
N ALA A 7 17.74 -9.03 22.32
CA ALA A 7 18.39 -9.15 21.02
C ALA A 7 17.60 -8.48 19.87
N THR A 8 16.27 -8.41 19.96
CA THR A 8 15.42 -7.76 18.95
C THR A 8 15.47 -6.22 19.03
N ARG A 9 15.85 -5.64 20.18
CA ARG A 9 15.97 -4.18 20.31
C ARG A 9 17.22 -3.61 19.66
N GLN A 10 18.27 -4.41 19.51
CA GLN A 10 19.59 -3.93 19.05
C GLN A 10 19.74 -3.94 17.52
N LEU A 11 18.88 -4.69 16.80
CA LEU A 11 18.80 -4.73 15.33
C LEU A 11 17.83 -3.70 14.72
N LEU A 12 17.03 -3.02 15.54
CA LEU A 12 15.96 -2.13 15.06
C LEU A 12 16.38 -0.69 14.76
N GLY A 13 17.65 -0.31 14.95
CA GLY A 13 18.19 0.98 14.47
C GLY A 13 17.30 2.20 14.76
N VAL A 14 16.54 2.18 15.86
CA VAL A 14 15.54 3.23 16.14
C VAL A 14 16.30 4.43 16.68
N SER A 15 16.78 5.26 15.76
CA SER A 15 17.12 6.64 16.06
C SER A 15 15.90 7.27 16.74
N SER A 16 16.11 7.77 17.96
CA SER A 16 15.10 8.43 18.79
C SER A 16 14.62 9.72 18.11
N LYS A 17 13.75 9.60 17.11
CA LYS A 17 12.95 10.70 16.59
C LYS A 17 11.52 10.45 17.03
N ARG A 18 11.00 11.33 17.90
CA ARG A 18 9.60 11.31 18.33
C ARG A 18 8.70 11.43 17.10
N PHE A 19 7.94 10.38 16.81
CA PHE A 19 6.84 10.43 15.86
C PHE A 19 5.75 11.34 16.43
N THR A 20 5.40 12.40 15.71
CA THR A 20 4.30 13.30 16.07
C THR A 20 3.18 13.07 15.08
N PHE A 21 2.14 12.35 15.50
CA PHE A 21 1.03 12.00 14.61
C PHE A 21 0.10 13.21 14.42
N TYR A 22 -0.09 13.64 13.17
CA TYR A 22 -1.17 14.56 12.81
C TYR A 22 -2.34 13.79 12.19
N HIS A 23 -3.55 14.00 12.71
CA HIS A 23 -4.80 13.63 12.02
C HIS A 23 -5.25 14.83 11.18
N PRO A 24 -5.23 14.76 9.84
CA PRO A 24 -5.81 15.82 9.04
C PRO A 24 -7.33 15.62 8.96
N THR A 25 -8.05 16.22 9.91
CA THR A 25 -9.50 16.48 9.74
C THR A 25 -9.65 17.67 8.80
N HIS A 26 -9.65 17.47 7.49
CA HIS A 26 -10.32 18.34 6.50
C HIS A 26 -10.20 17.73 5.10
N PHE A 27 -11.14 16.86 4.75
CA PHE A 27 -11.41 16.49 3.36
C PHE A 27 -12.36 17.53 2.75
N ILE A 28 -11.87 18.34 1.82
CA ILE A 28 -12.72 19.21 0.99
C ILE A 28 -13.37 18.32 -0.08
N GLN A 29 -14.62 17.90 0.14
CA GLN A 29 -15.44 17.28 -0.90
C GLN A 29 -15.90 18.34 -1.90
N ARG A 30 -15.55 18.17 -3.18
CA ARG A 30 -16.22 18.90 -4.27
C ARG A 30 -17.50 18.15 -4.65
N PRO A 31 -18.67 18.81 -4.76
CA PRO A 31 -19.89 18.13 -5.14
C PRO A 31 -19.89 17.80 -6.64
N TYR A 32 -20.14 16.54 -6.96
CA TYR A 32 -20.43 16.08 -8.31
C TYR A 32 -21.92 16.34 -8.58
N VAL A 33 -22.25 17.40 -9.33
CA VAL A 33 -23.63 17.69 -9.73
C VAL A 33 -24.01 16.77 -10.89
N ARG A 34 -24.84 15.76 -10.64
CA ARG A 34 -25.59 15.05 -11.69
C ARG A 34 -26.86 15.84 -11.99
N LEU A 35 -26.89 16.51 -13.14
CA LEU A 35 -28.11 17.05 -13.73
C LEU A 35 -28.95 15.87 -14.27
N PHE A 36 -29.99 15.48 -13.54
CA PHE A 36 -31.12 14.75 -14.12
C PHE A 36 -32.31 15.70 -14.19
N SER A 37 -32.59 16.15 -15.41
CA SER A 37 -33.84 16.81 -15.77
C SER A 37 -34.91 15.74 -15.98
N THR A 38 -35.83 15.63 -15.03
CA THR A 38 -37.15 15.05 -15.29
C THR A 38 -38.19 15.91 -14.60
N SER A 39 -38.80 16.80 -15.37
CA SER A 39 -40.05 17.45 -15.01
C SER A 39 -41.15 16.39 -14.96
N GLN A 40 -41.52 15.95 -13.76
CA GLN A 40 -42.78 15.24 -13.57
C GLN A 40 -43.42 15.74 -12.27
N SER A 41 -44.44 16.56 -12.47
CA SER A 41 -45.31 17.12 -11.45
C SER A 41 -46.07 16.02 -10.75
N TYR A 42 -45.81 15.83 -9.46
CA TYR A 42 -46.69 15.07 -8.58
C TYR A 42 -47.61 16.04 -7.84
N LEU A 43 -48.89 15.69 -7.87
CA LEU A 43 -50.02 16.39 -7.27
C LEU A 43 -49.74 16.78 -5.81
N SER A 44 -50.09 18.02 -5.47
CA SER A 44 -50.07 18.54 -4.11
C SER A 44 -51.10 17.79 -3.25
N TRP A 45 -50.62 16.94 -2.35
CA TRP A 45 -51.41 16.41 -1.25
C TRP A 45 -51.33 17.39 -0.08
N SER A 46 -52.39 18.16 0.12
CA SER A 46 -52.53 19.06 1.26
C SER A 46 -53.09 18.28 2.45
N GLY A 47 -52.24 17.86 3.38
CA GLY A 47 -52.70 17.28 4.63
C GLY A 47 -51.79 16.24 5.27
N ALA A 48 -50.60 16.66 5.70
CA ALA A 48 -49.89 16.08 6.84
C ALA A 48 -48.70 17.00 7.15
N GLN A 49 -48.70 17.63 8.32
CA GLN A 49 -47.46 18.16 8.88
C GLN A 49 -46.63 16.96 9.35
N ASP A 50 -46.03 16.24 8.40
CA ASP A 50 -44.99 15.28 8.73
C ASP A 50 -43.76 16.08 9.10
N GLN A 51 -43.41 16.06 10.38
CA GLN A 51 -42.09 16.46 10.83
C GLN A 51 -41.08 15.56 10.11
N VAL A 52 -40.48 16.10 9.04
CA VAL A 52 -39.28 15.52 8.45
C VAL A 52 -38.19 15.65 9.50
N GLN A 53 -38.07 14.63 10.32
CA GLN A 53 -36.92 14.44 11.18
C GLN A 53 -35.73 14.30 10.23
N GLU A 54 -34.89 15.33 10.14
CA GLU A 54 -33.59 15.28 9.48
C GLU A 54 -32.74 14.24 10.21
N ASN A 55 -32.97 12.97 9.89
CA ASN A 55 -32.07 11.91 10.27
C ASN A 55 -30.80 12.16 9.48
N ALA A 56 -29.83 12.81 10.13
CA ALA A 56 -28.48 12.96 9.61
C ALA A 56 -28.03 11.59 9.10
N LEU A 57 -27.72 11.52 7.80
CA LEU A 57 -27.23 10.30 7.18
C LEU A 57 -26.07 9.77 8.03
N PRO A 58 -26.04 8.46 8.37
CA PRO A 58 -24.96 7.91 9.17
C PRO A 58 -23.63 8.28 8.51
N SER A 59 -22.67 8.74 9.31
CA SER A 59 -21.34 9.08 8.84
C SER A 59 -20.80 7.91 8.02
N LEU A 60 -20.44 8.17 6.75
CA LEU A 60 -19.88 7.21 5.78
C LEU A 60 -18.47 6.70 6.20
N GLU A 61 -18.14 6.75 7.48
CA GLU A 61 -16.90 6.22 7.99
C GLU A 61 -16.94 4.70 7.91
N SER A 62 -15.89 4.14 7.31
CA SER A 62 -15.75 2.69 7.17
C SER A 62 -15.77 2.04 8.54
N THR A 63 -16.67 1.07 8.73
CA THR A 63 -16.78 0.31 9.98
C THR A 63 -15.66 -0.71 10.17
N ARG A 64 -14.78 -0.88 9.19
CA ARG A 64 -13.62 -1.78 9.26
C ARG A 64 -12.31 -0.99 9.34
N PRO A 65 -11.28 -1.53 10.01
CA PRO A 65 -9.95 -0.95 9.92
C PRO A 65 -9.46 -0.90 8.47
N ARG A 66 -8.55 0.03 8.20
CA ARG A 66 -7.84 0.07 6.92
C ARG A 66 -7.11 -1.26 6.73
N ARG A 67 -7.20 -1.83 5.53
CA ARG A 67 -6.74 -3.17 5.20
C ARG A 67 -5.96 -3.17 3.89
N LEU A 68 -4.78 -3.76 3.88
CA LEU A 68 -3.94 -3.90 2.69
C LEU A 68 -3.50 -5.34 2.46
N VAL A 69 -3.40 -5.71 1.18
CA VAL A 69 -2.73 -6.94 0.75
C VAL A 69 -1.27 -6.62 0.44
N VAL A 70 -0.35 -7.43 0.94
CA VAL A 70 1.09 -7.28 0.67
C VAL A 70 1.62 -8.57 0.08
N GLY A 71 2.13 -8.51 -1.15
CA GLY A 71 2.81 -9.62 -1.81
C GLY A 71 4.33 -9.40 -1.81
N ILE A 72 5.11 -10.38 -1.38
CA ILE A 72 6.58 -10.37 -1.50
C ILE A 72 6.99 -11.39 -2.55
N THR A 73 7.75 -10.95 -3.55
CA THR A 73 8.18 -11.80 -4.68
C THR A 73 9.70 -11.86 -4.81
N GLY A 74 10.22 -12.77 -5.62
CA GLY A 74 11.66 -13.11 -5.69
C GLY A 74 12.53 -12.11 -6.46
N ALA A 75 12.37 -10.82 -6.23
CA ALA A 75 13.28 -9.78 -6.68
C ALA A 75 14.09 -9.23 -5.49
N THR A 76 15.26 -8.60 -5.73
CA THR A 76 15.97 -7.90 -4.63
C THR A 76 15.14 -6.75 -4.11
N GLY A 77 15.29 -6.44 -2.82
CA GLY A 77 14.60 -5.36 -2.15
C GLY A 77 13.75 -5.84 -0.97
N ALA A 78 14.09 -6.99 -0.38
CA ALA A 78 13.46 -7.45 0.86
C ALA A 78 13.39 -6.39 1.98
N PRO A 79 14.42 -5.54 2.21
CA PRO A 79 14.33 -4.49 3.22
C PRO A 79 13.14 -3.54 3.04
N TYR A 80 12.74 -3.21 1.80
CA TYR A 80 11.56 -2.38 1.55
C TYR A 80 10.27 -3.05 2.04
N ALA A 81 10.12 -4.36 1.79
CA ALA A 81 8.95 -5.12 2.20
C ALA A 81 8.84 -5.21 3.73
N ILE A 82 9.95 -5.52 4.38
CA ILE A 82 10.07 -5.58 5.84
C ILE A 82 9.70 -4.23 6.43
N ARG A 83 10.29 -3.14 5.93
CA ARG A 83 10.03 -1.80 6.43
C ARG A 83 8.57 -1.40 6.28
N ILE A 84 7.96 -1.67 5.13
CA ILE A 84 6.52 -1.43 4.92
C ILE A 84 5.68 -2.22 5.93
N LEU A 85 5.94 -3.51 6.11
CA LEU A 85 5.21 -4.34 7.08
C LEU A 85 5.36 -3.80 8.50
N THR A 86 6.57 -3.40 8.92
CA THR A 86 6.80 -2.78 10.23
C THR A 86 6.00 -1.49 10.42
N LEU A 87 5.99 -0.61 9.41
CA LEU A 87 5.23 0.65 9.48
C LEU A 87 3.73 0.38 9.53
N LEU A 88 3.22 -0.52 8.69
CA LEU A 88 1.80 -0.89 8.68
C LEU A 88 1.36 -1.53 10.00
N HIS A 89 2.22 -2.36 10.60
CA HIS A 89 2.00 -2.95 11.92
C HIS A 89 1.87 -1.87 13.01
N HIS A 90 2.80 -0.92 13.06
CA HIS A 90 2.75 0.19 14.03
C HIS A 90 1.54 1.10 13.85
N LEU A 91 1.06 1.26 12.61
CA LEU A 91 -0.12 2.06 12.28
C LEU A 91 -1.45 1.32 12.50
N GLY A 92 -1.41 0.05 12.91
CA GLY A 92 -2.61 -0.76 13.11
C GLY A 92 -3.37 -1.08 11.83
N VAL A 93 -2.71 -1.04 10.66
CA VAL A 93 -3.32 -1.42 9.37
C VAL A 93 -3.41 -2.94 9.30
N GLU A 94 -4.59 -3.47 9.02
CA GLU A 94 -4.79 -4.91 8.85
C GLU A 94 -4.07 -5.38 7.57
N THR A 95 -3.08 -6.24 7.70
CA THR A 95 -2.26 -6.70 6.56
C THR A 95 -2.50 -8.17 6.25
N HIS A 96 -2.70 -8.45 4.97
CA HIS A 96 -2.83 -9.79 4.41
C HIS A 96 -1.59 -10.09 3.56
N LEU A 97 -0.64 -10.81 4.15
CA LEU A 97 0.66 -11.08 3.57
C LEU A 97 0.67 -12.37 2.75
N ILE A 98 1.31 -12.33 1.59
CA ILE A 98 1.65 -13.51 0.80
C ILE A 98 3.15 -13.41 0.46
N ILE A 99 3.89 -14.51 0.69
CA ILE A 99 5.31 -14.60 0.32
C ILE A 99 5.46 -15.70 -0.71
N SER A 100 6.06 -15.39 -1.86
CA SER A 100 6.33 -16.39 -2.90
C SER A 100 7.47 -17.32 -2.50
N LYS A 101 7.54 -18.51 -3.10
CA LYS A 101 8.65 -19.46 -2.88
C LYS A 101 10.02 -18.80 -3.13
N TRP A 102 10.13 -18.02 -4.21
CA TRP A 102 11.38 -17.36 -4.57
C TRP A 102 11.70 -16.17 -3.67
N ALA A 103 10.69 -15.47 -3.15
CA ALA A 103 10.92 -14.43 -2.14
C ALA A 103 11.57 -15.01 -0.88
N LEU A 104 11.15 -16.18 -0.40
CA LEU A 104 11.78 -16.84 0.75
C LEU A 104 13.25 -17.19 0.49
N ALA A 105 13.61 -17.55 -0.74
CA ALA A 105 14.99 -17.78 -1.10
C ALA A 105 15.80 -16.48 -1.08
N THR A 106 15.28 -15.41 -1.69
CA THR A 106 15.92 -14.09 -1.73
C THR A 106 16.09 -13.49 -0.34
N LEU A 107 15.08 -13.61 0.53
CA LEU A 107 15.10 -13.08 1.89
C LEU A 107 16.30 -13.58 2.70
N LYS A 108 16.68 -14.85 2.55
CA LYS A 108 17.83 -15.45 3.25
C LYS A 108 19.17 -14.79 2.90
N TYR A 109 19.28 -14.14 1.74
CA TYR A 109 20.49 -13.47 1.30
C TYR A 109 20.51 -11.97 1.62
N GLU A 110 19.34 -11.38 1.88
CA GLU A 110 19.18 -9.91 1.99
C GLU A 110 18.87 -9.44 3.41
N THR A 111 18.50 -10.36 4.30
CA THR A 111 18.16 -10.04 5.69
C THR A 111 18.53 -11.18 6.62
N SER A 112 18.78 -10.85 7.88
CA SER A 112 18.93 -11.81 8.97
C SER A 112 17.60 -12.26 9.58
N MET A 113 16.47 -11.66 9.18
CA MET A 113 15.15 -12.03 9.71
C MET A 113 14.70 -13.41 9.22
N SER A 114 14.10 -14.18 10.13
CA SER A 114 13.49 -15.46 9.74
C SER A 114 12.15 -15.24 9.03
N GLU A 115 11.69 -16.27 8.29
CA GLU A 115 10.34 -16.24 7.71
C GLU A 115 9.26 -16.00 8.78
N ALA A 116 9.43 -16.58 9.97
CA ALA A 116 8.48 -16.42 11.07
C ALA A 116 8.43 -14.97 11.56
N ASP A 117 9.58 -14.30 11.67
CA ASP A 117 9.64 -12.88 12.08
C ASP A 117 8.88 -12.00 11.10
N ILE A 118 9.10 -12.21 9.80
CA ILE A 118 8.46 -11.41 8.74
C ILE A 118 6.95 -11.66 8.72
N ARG A 119 6.52 -12.92 8.83
CA ARG A 119 5.09 -13.25 8.93
C ARG A 119 4.45 -12.68 10.19
N GLY A 120 5.20 -12.60 11.29
CA GLY A 120 4.76 -12.01 12.55
C GLY A 120 4.50 -10.50 12.49
N LEU A 121 5.03 -9.79 11.49
CA LEU A 121 4.70 -8.38 11.25
C LEU A 121 3.29 -8.20 10.65
N ALA A 122 2.73 -9.24 10.02
CA ALA A 122 1.44 -9.15 9.34
C ALA A 122 0.27 -9.62 10.22
N SER A 123 -0.92 -9.08 9.99
CA SER A 123 -2.13 -9.51 10.70
C SER A 123 -2.57 -10.92 10.28
N ARG A 124 -2.42 -11.25 9.00
CA ARG A 124 -2.63 -12.58 8.43
C ARG A 124 -1.56 -12.88 7.40
N SER A 125 -1.19 -14.16 7.29
CA SER A 125 -0.26 -14.60 6.25
C SER A 125 -0.78 -15.87 5.57
N TYR A 126 -0.56 -15.96 4.26
CA TYR A 126 -1.00 -17.06 3.41
C TYR A 126 0.18 -17.70 2.69
N THR A 127 -0.04 -18.91 2.18
CA THR A 127 0.89 -19.51 1.22
C THR A 127 0.50 -19.05 -0.18
N ALA A 128 1.46 -18.98 -1.10
CA ALA A 128 1.18 -18.57 -2.48
C ALA A 128 0.21 -19.52 -3.23
N LYS A 129 -0.01 -20.74 -2.72
CA LYS A 129 -0.92 -21.73 -3.33
C LYS A 129 -2.35 -21.69 -2.75
N ASP A 130 -2.58 -20.91 -1.70
CA ASP A 130 -3.87 -20.87 -1.01
C ASP A 130 -4.89 -20.00 -1.77
N LEU A 131 -5.40 -20.51 -2.90
CA LEU A 131 -6.43 -19.83 -3.68
C LEU A 131 -7.80 -19.77 -2.97
N SER A 132 -7.95 -20.40 -1.82
CA SER A 132 -9.14 -20.32 -0.95
C SER A 132 -9.11 -19.13 0.01
N ALA A 133 -7.99 -18.42 0.10
CA ALA A 133 -7.86 -17.26 0.98
C ALA A 133 -8.86 -16.15 0.58
N PRO A 134 -9.37 -15.36 1.55
CA PRO A 134 -10.37 -14.32 1.27
C PRO A 134 -9.95 -13.33 0.18
N ILE A 135 -8.66 -12.99 0.12
CA ILE A 135 -8.07 -12.06 -0.86
C ILE A 135 -8.10 -12.58 -2.30
N ALA A 136 -8.51 -13.83 -2.54
CA ALA A 136 -8.76 -14.38 -3.88
C ALA A 136 -10.15 -14.02 -4.44
N SER A 137 -11.01 -13.36 -3.64
CA SER A 137 -12.36 -12.93 -4.00
C SER A 137 -12.52 -11.41 -3.93
N GLY A 138 -13.24 -10.84 -4.90
CA GLY A 138 -13.59 -9.41 -4.91
C GLY A 138 -14.54 -8.98 -3.80
N SER A 139 -15.39 -9.90 -3.32
CA SER A 139 -16.31 -9.62 -2.20
C SER A 139 -15.57 -9.35 -0.89
N PHE A 140 -14.33 -9.83 -0.75
CA PHE A 140 -13.48 -9.46 0.36
C PHE A 140 -12.95 -8.03 0.16
N GLN A 141 -13.41 -7.11 1.02
CA GLN A 141 -13.04 -5.71 0.92
C GLN A 141 -11.63 -5.46 1.49
N HIS A 142 -10.79 -4.76 0.73
CA HIS A 142 -9.52 -4.18 1.16
C HIS A 142 -9.27 -2.87 0.41
N ASP A 143 -8.35 -2.04 0.91
CA ASP A 143 -8.12 -0.67 0.41
C ASP A 143 -7.04 -0.60 -0.68
N GLY A 144 -6.47 -1.74 -1.04
CA GLY A 144 -5.47 -1.89 -2.10
C GLY A 144 -4.51 -3.03 -1.85
N MET A 145 -3.58 -3.20 -2.79
CA MET A 145 -2.53 -4.21 -2.75
C MET A 145 -1.19 -3.60 -3.13
N MET A 146 -0.13 -4.05 -2.47
CA MET A 146 1.26 -3.71 -2.81
C MET A 146 2.04 -4.99 -3.06
N ILE A 147 2.78 -5.06 -4.16
CA ILE A 147 3.76 -6.14 -4.41
C ILE A 147 5.16 -5.55 -4.22
N VAL A 148 5.80 -5.88 -3.10
CA VAL A 148 7.09 -5.31 -2.70
C VAL A 148 8.05 -6.41 -2.21
N PRO A 149 9.21 -6.60 -2.87
CA PRO A 149 9.50 -6.19 -4.24
C PRO A 149 8.66 -7.01 -5.26
N CYS A 150 8.54 -6.48 -6.48
CA CYS A 150 7.86 -7.12 -7.62
C CYS A 150 8.88 -7.61 -8.66
N SER A 151 8.93 -8.93 -8.86
CA SER A 151 9.76 -9.59 -9.88
C SER A 151 9.16 -9.47 -11.28
N MET A 152 10.00 -9.54 -12.31
CA MET A 152 9.53 -9.55 -13.72
C MET A 152 8.57 -10.71 -14.02
N LYS A 153 8.77 -11.87 -13.38
CA LYS A 153 7.84 -13.01 -13.49
C LYS A 153 6.45 -12.64 -12.97
N THR A 154 6.37 -12.06 -11.77
CA THR A 154 5.09 -11.65 -11.19
C THR A 154 4.45 -10.53 -12.00
N LEU A 155 5.23 -9.54 -12.46
CA LEU A 155 4.74 -8.48 -13.35
C LEU A 155 4.07 -9.06 -14.60
N ALA A 156 4.72 -10.01 -15.28
CA ALA A 156 4.16 -10.67 -16.45
C ALA A 156 2.89 -11.46 -16.13
N ALA A 157 2.86 -12.18 -15.00
CA ALA A 157 1.70 -12.95 -14.56
C ALA A 157 0.49 -12.06 -14.22
N VAL A 158 0.72 -10.90 -13.59
CA VAL A 158 -0.34 -9.92 -13.31
C VAL A 158 -0.84 -9.31 -14.62
N ARG A 159 0.07 -8.93 -15.53
CA ARG A 159 -0.30 -8.38 -16.84
C ARG A 159 -1.13 -9.36 -17.67
N SER A 160 -0.81 -10.65 -17.64
CA SER A 160 -1.54 -11.66 -18.42
C SER A 160 -2.87 -12.07 -17.80
N GLY A 161 -3.10 -11.79 -16.51
CA GLY A 161 -4.28 -12.25 -15.78
C GLY A 161 -4.32 -13.76 -15.57
N TYR A 162 -3.19 -14.46 -15.69
CA TYR A 162 -3.15 -15.94 -15.65
C TYR A 162 -3.53 -16.51 -14.26
N CYS A 163 -3.27 -15.77 -13.18
CA CYS A 163 -3.72 -16.09 -11.81
C CYS A 163 -3.30 -17.47 -11.28
N ASP A 164 -2.12 -17.96 -11.64
CA ASP A 164 -1.59 -19.28 -11.22
C ASP A 164 -1.30 -19.38 -9.72
N ASP A 165 -1.11 -18.25 -9.05
CA ASP A 165 -0.84 -18.17 -7.62
C ASP A 165 -1.68 -17.09 -6.94
N LEU A 166 -1.72 -17.13 -5.61
CA LEU A 166 -2.51 -16.19 -4.81
C LEU A 166 -2.06 -14.74 -4.97
N ILE A 167 -0.77 -14.48 -5.27
CA ILE A 167 -0.27 -13.11 -5.47
C ILE A 167 -0.85 -12.53 -6.75
N SER A 168 -0.70 -13.24 -7.87
CA SER A 168 -1.25 -12.83 -9.17
C SER A 168 -2.77 -12.79 -9.14
N ARG A 169 -3.43 -13.73 -8.45
CA ARG A 169 -4.88 -13.73 -8.25
C ARG A 169 -5.36 -12.55 -7.42
N ALA A 170 -4.73 -12.23 -6.30
CA ALA A 170 -5.10 -11.08 -5.47
C ALA A 170 -4.86 -9.76 -6.22
N ALA A 171 -3.83 -9.68 -7.08
CA ALA A 171 -3.59 -8.52 -7.92
C ALA A 171 -4.66 -8.35 -9.01
N ASP A 172 -5.08 -9.45 -9.66
CA ASP A 172 -6.20 -9.46 -10.61
C ASP A 172 -7.51 -9.02 -9.95
N VAL A 173 -7.79 -9.53 -8.74
CA VAL A 173 -8.92 -9.06 -7.92
C VAL A 173 -8.79 -7.57 -7.58
N THR A 174 -7.60 -7.09 -7.25
CA THR A 174 -7.37 -5.67 -6.96
C THR A 174 -7.69 -4.81 -8.17
N LEU A 175 -7.24 -5.21 -9.36
CA LEU A 175 -7.49 -4.48 -10.61
C LEU A 175 -8.95 -4.49 -11.01
N LYS A 176 -9.61 -5.65 -11.02
CA LYS A 176 -11.01 -5.77 -11.49
C LYS A 176 -12.02 -5.08 -10.56
N GLU A 177 -11.64 -4.81 -9.32
CA GLU A 177 -12.44 -4.07 -8.33
C GLU A 177 -12.06 -2.59 -8.25
N ASP A 178 -11.26 -2.09 -9.21
CA ASP A 178 -10.76 -0.70 -9.27
C ASP A 178 -10.05 -0.23 -7.99
N ARG A 179 -9.34 -1.14 -7.31
CA ARG A 179 -8.55 -0.84 -6.12
C ARG A 179 -7.11 -0.48 -6.50
N LYS A 180 -6.43 0.27 -5.62
CA LYS A 180 -5.02 0.63 -5.84
C LYS A 180 -4.14 -0.62 -5.84
N LEU A 181 -3.43 -0.86 -6.93
CA LEU A 181 -2.37 -1.88 -7.04
C LEU A 181 -1.01 -1.20 -7.23
N LEU A 182 -0.10 -1.32 -6.27
CA LEU A 182 1.28 -0.85 -6.39
C LEU A 182 2.23 -2.01 -6.69
N LEU A 183 3.09 -1.82 -7.69
CA LEU A 183 4.10 -2.79 -8.11
C LEU A 183 5.48 -2.18 -7.90
N ALA A 184 6.20 -2.63 -6.88
CA ALA A 184 7.54 -2.14 -6.56
C ALA A 184 8.60 -2.87 -7.40
N ILE A 185 8.70 -2.48 -8.67
CA ILE A 185 9.43 -3.22 -9.69
C ILE A 185 10.94 -3.08 -9.50
N ARG A 186 11.63 -4.20 -9.31
CA ARG A 186 13.10 -4.21 -9.23
C ARG A 186 13.69 -5.08 -10.33
N GLU A 187 14.18 -4.43 -11.39
CA GLU A 187 14.99 -5.05 -12.44
C GLU A 187 15.87 -4.00 -13.14
N THR A 188 17.05 -4.39 -13.61
CA THR A 188 17.88 -3.58 -14.52
C THR A 188 18.95 -4.45 -15.19
N PRO A 189 19.23 -4.28 -16.50
CA PRO A 189 18.53 -3.42 -17.47
C PRO A 189 17.12 -3.92 -17.82
N LEU A 190 16.30 -3.07 -18.44
CA LEU A 190 14.94 -3.39 -18.83
C LEU A 190 14.87 -3.79 -20.30
N SER A 191 14.24 -4.93 -20.59
CA SER A 191 13.89 -5.35 -21.95
C SER A 191 12.59 -4.67 -22.41
N SER A 192 12.31 -4.69 -23.72
CA SER A 192 11.03 -4.22 -24.26
C SER A 192 9.84 -4.96 -23.65
N ILE A 193 9.98 -6.26 -23.36
CA ILE A 193 8.95 -7.08 -22.70
C ILE A 193 8.61 -6.51 -21.32
N HIS A 194 9.63 -6.11 -20.55
CA HIS A 194 9.41 -5.50 -19.23
C HIS A 194 8.64 -4.18 -19.36
N LEU A 195 9.08 -3.32 -20.29
CA LEU A 195 8.47 -2.01 -20.54
C LEU A 195 7.02 -2.11 -21.01
N GLU A 196 6.73 -3.03 -21.93
CA GLU A 196 5.37 -3.28 -22.42
C GLU A 196 4.44 -3.78 -21.32
N ASN A 197 4.92 -4.68 -20.46
CA ASN A 197 4.13 -5.16 -19.32
C ASN A 197 3.85 -4.03 -18.31
N MET A 198 4.85 -3.20 -18.00
CA MET A 198 4.68 -2.04 -17.14
C MET A 198 3.70 -1.03 -17.73
N LEU A 199 3.80 -0.73 -19.03
CA LEU A 199 2.91 0.21 -19.70
C LEU A 199 1.46 -0.29 -19.71
N ALA A 200 1.24 -1.58 -20.02
CA ALA A 200 -0.08 -2.18 -20.02
C ALA A 200 -0.75 -2.09 -18.65
N LEU A 201 -0.02 -2.44 -17.59
CA LEU A 201 -0.54 -2.35 -16.22
C LEU A 201 -0.73 -0.92 -15.76
N ARG A 202 0.14 0.01 -16.15
CA ARG A 202 -0.04 1.44 -15.86
C ARG A 202 -1.32 1.99 -16.48
N ARG A 203 -1.66 1.56 -17.71
CA ARG A 203 -2.92 1.90 -18.40
C ARG A 203 -4.14 1.29 -17.70
N ALA A 204 -3.97 0.16 -17.04
CA ALA A 204 -4.97 -0.46 -16.16
C ALA A 204 -4.97 0.11 -14.73
N ASN A 205 -4.52 1.35 -14.53
CA ASN A 205 -4.47 2.05 -13.24
C ASN A 205 -3.56 1.45 -12.16
N ALA A 206 -2.70 0.48 -12.48
CA ALA A 206 -1.65 0.06 -11.55
C ALA A 206 -0.60 1.17 -11.38
N ILE A 207 -0.04 1.26 -10.18
CA ILE A 207 1.06 2.15 -9.84
C ILE A 207 2.36 1.39 -10.10
N ILE A 208 3.14 1.86 -11.08
CA ILE A 208 4.47 1.35 -11.37
C ILE A 208 5.48 2.14 -10.54
N PHE A 209 6.09 1.50 -9.54
CA PHE A 209 6.99 2.15 -8.59
C PHE A 209 8.34 1.42 -8.52
N PRO A 210 9.29 1.66 -9.44
CA PRO A 210 10.64 1.15 -9.21
C PRO A 210 11.26 1.86 -7.99
N PRO A 211 11.87 1.14 -7.02
CA PRO A 211 12.54 1.75 -5.88
C PRO A 211 13.87 2.35 -6.31
N VAL A 212 13.81 3.56 -6.87
CA VAL A 212 14.96 4.36 -7.32
C VAL A 212 15.31 5.35 -6.20
N PRO A 213 16.48 5.23 -5.55
CA PRO A 213 16.85 6.08 -4.42
C PRO A 213 16.92 7.56 -4.79
N ALA A 214 16.47 8.43 -3.87
CA ALA A 214 16.65 9.87 -4.01
C ALA A 214 17.85 10.34 -3.17
N PHE A 215 18.81 10.99 -3.82
CA PHE A 215 20.05 11.46 -3.19
C PHE A 215 19.97 12.90 -2.68
N TYR A 216 18.90 13.63 -2.99
CA TYR A 216 18.73 15.01 -2.53
C TYR A 216 18.56 15.13 -1.01
N THR A 217 18.19 14.04 -0.33
CA THR A 217 18.11 13.95 1.14
C THR A 217 19.47 13.64 1.79
N ARG A 218 20.53 13.41 0.98
CA ARG A 218 21.87 13.02 1.44
C ARG A 218 21.80 11.87 2.47
N PRO A 219 21.28 10.69 2.09
CA PRO A 219 21.07 9.59 3.02
C PRO A 219 22.38 9.22 3.73
N GLY A 220 22.32 9.05 5.05
CA GLY A 220 23.46 8.64 5.88
C GLY A 220 23.71 7.13 5.85
N GLY A 221 22.74 6.35 5.38
CA GLY A 221 22.86 4.90 5.24
C GLY A 221 21.77 4.28 4.37
N ILE A 222 21.83 2.94 4.25
CA ILE A 222 20.85 2.16 3.48
C ILE A 222 19.44 2.32 4.07
N ASP A 223 19.32 2.39 5.39
CA ASP A 223 18.02 2.53 6.07
C ASP A 223 17.29 3.82 5.65
N ASP A 224 18.01 4.94 5.47
CA ASP A 224 17.41 6.19 4.99
C ASP A 224 16.84 6.06 3.57
N ILE A 225 17.52 5.31 2.70
CA ILE A 225 17.07 5.02 1.32
C ILE A 225 15.82 4.14 1.36
N VAL A 226 15.83 3.13 2.23
CA VAL A 226 14.70 2.22 2.44
C VAL A 226 13.49 2.97 2.97
N ASP A 227 13.69 3.82 3.99
CA ASP A 227 12.64 4.63 4.63
C ASP A 227 11.99 5.61 3.65
N GLN A 228 12.81 6.30 2.87
CA GLN A 228 12.30 7.23 1.87
C GLN A 228 11.43 6.51 0.82
N SER A 229 11.90 5.37 0.30
CA SER A 229 11.14 4.63 -0.72
C SER A 229 9.89 3.97 -0.13
N ALA A 230 9.98 3.38 1.06
CA ALA A 230 8.85 2.79 1.78
C ALA A 230 7.77 3.84 2.07
N GLY A 231 8.18 5.00 2.59
CA GLY A 231 7.27 6.11 2.85
C GLY A 231 6.59 6.64 1.59
N ARG A 232 7.34 6.81 0.49
CA ARG A 232 6.78 7.17 -0.82
C ARG A 232 5.80 6.13 -1.37
N MET A 233 6.06 4.83 -1.16
CA MET A 233 5.12 3.77 -1.54
C MET A 233 3.83 3.82 -0.70
N LEU A 234 3.94 4.10 0.61
CA LEU A 234 2.78 4.28 1.49
C LEU A 234 1.97 5.53 1.13
N ASP A 235 2.62 6.64 0.75
CA ASP A 235 1.95 7.85 0.27
C ASP A 235 1.04 7.55 -0.93
N MET A 236 1.48 6.69 -1.86
CA MET A 236 0.66 6.27 -3.00
C MET A 236 -0.60 5.49 -2.57
N MET A 237 -0.51 4.78 -1.45
CA MET A 237 -1.66 4.10 -0.83
C MET A 237 -2.51 5.05 0.03
N GLY A 238 -2.13 6.33 0.16
CA GLY A 238 -2.81 7.30 1.01
C GLY A 238 -2.55 7.09 2.51
N ILE A 239 -1.43 6.44 2.85
CA ILE A 239 -0.94 6.26 4.22
C ILE A 239 0.26 7.19 4.38
N PHE A 240 0.09 8.24 5.17
CA PHE A 240 1.14 9.24 5.39
C PHE A 240 1.94 8.90 6.64
N THR A 241 3.26 8.92 6.51
CA THR A 241 4.20 8.73 7.62
C THR A 241 5.18 9.91 7.68
N ASP A 242 5.65 10.23 8.88
CA ASP A 242 6.66 11.26 9.15
C ASP A 242 8.09 10.67 9.21
N GLY A 243 8.24 9.42 8.80
CA GLY A 243 9.48 8.64 8.95
C GLY A 243 10.58 8.97 7.94
N PHE A 244 10.37 9.90 7.02
CA PHE A 244 11.35 10.25 5.99
C PHE A 244 11.21 11.73 5.57
N GLU A 245 12.29 12.30 5.02
CA GLU A 245 12.32 13.70 4.59
C GLU A 245 11.43 13.93 3.35
N ARG A 246 10.54 14.92 3.44
CA ARG A 246 9.70 15.38 2.35
C ARG A 246 10.34 16.56 1.65
N TRP A 247 10.21 16.60 0.33
CA TRP A 247 10.76 17.68 -0.48
C TRP A 247 9.90 18.95 -0.39
N GLU A 248 10.50 20.04 0.09
CA GLU A 248 9.87 21.39 0.16
C GLU A 248 10.55 22.42 -0.77
N GLY A 249 11.42 21.96 -1.68
CA GLY A 249 12.25 22.81 -2.53
C GLY A 249 13.68 22.96 -2.02
N PHE A 250 14.56 23.50 -2.86
CA PHE A 250 15.91 23.84 -2.42
C PHE A 250 15.83 24.94 -1.37
N ARG A 251 16.41 24.69 -0.19
CA ARG A 251 16.57 25.73 0.83
C ARG A 251 17.42 26.84 0.24
N LYS A 252 16.80 28.00 0.00
CA LYS A 252 17.56 29.22 -0.34
C LYS A 252 18.34 29.60 0.89
N ALA A 253 19.66 29.79 0.77
CA ALA A 253 20.41 30.43 1.82
C ALA A 253 19.73 31.77 2.10
N GLN A 254 19.33 32.00 3.36
CA GLN A 254 18.93 33.33 3.77
C GLN A 254 20.14 34.22 3.49
N THR A 255 20.00 35.09 2.50
CA THR A 255 20.96 36.18 2.33
C THR A 255 20.71 37.08 3.52
N GLU A 256 21.52 36.92 4.56
CA GLU A 256 21.58 37.89 5.66
C GLU A 256 21.88 39.25 5.02
N MET A 257 20.91 40.16 5.14
CA MET A 257 21.08 41.58 4.87
C MET A 257 21.46 42.29 6.15
#